data_AF-X0WK12-F1
#
_entry.id   AF-X0WK12-F1
#
_cell.length_a   1.000
_cell.length_b   1.000
_cell.length_c   1.000
_cell.angle_alpha   90.00
_cell.angle_beta   90.00
_cell.angle_gamma   90.00
#
_symmetry.space_group_name_H-M   'P 1'
#
loop_
_entity.id
_entity.type
_entity.pdbx_description
1 polymer ?
#
loop_
_entity_poly.entity_id
_entity_poly.type
_entity_poly.pdbx_seq_one_letter_code
_entity_poly.pdbx_strand_id
1 'polypeptide(L)'
;FVRDGNHRVSIARAQGASDIEAFVWEYPSLVPLSPADDLDDLLIKQGYVTFLKKTGLNKLRPNQHIELTAPGRYRDLLEHIAIHRYYLGQELEREIAAEEAVSSWYDNVYQPIIHAIHKQGILQQFPGRTEADLYIWISRWQYELSERYGKPISAEDAVDEFAERGDDGFTD
;
A
#
# COMPACT_ATOMS: atom_id res chain seq x y z
N PHE A 1 -2.95 13.76 20.09
CA PHE A 1 -4.42 13.99 20.19
C PHE A 1 -4.85 13.91 21.66
N VAL A 2 -5.95 14.56 22.04
CA VAL A 2 -6.50 14.48 23.42
C VAL A 2 -7.41 13.25 23.49
N ARG A 3 -7.00 12.24 24.27
CA ARG A 3 -7.77 11.00 24.44
C ARG A 3 -8.98 11.20 25.36
N ASP A 4 -8.80 11.96 26.43
CA ASP A 4 -9.84 12.29 27.41
C ASP A 4 -9.55 13.69 27.98
N GLY A 5 -10.60 14.43 28.37
CA GLY A 5 -10.48 15.79 28.89
C GLY A 5 -10.63 16.92 27.88
N ASN A 6 -11.27 16.70 26.72
CA ASN A 6 -11.51 17.75 25.71
C ASN A 6 -12.18 19.00 26.31
N HIS A 7 -13.13 18.84 27.24
CA HIS A 7 -13.77 19.96 27.93
C HIS A 7 -12.77 20.80 28.74
N ARG A 8 -11.81 20.15 29.42
CA ARG A 8 -10.76 20.79 30.21
C ARG A 8 -9.79 21.56 29.32
N VAL A 9 -9.46 21.01 28.16
CA VAL A 9 -8.65 21.68 27.13
C VAL A 9 -9.36 22.91 26.57
N SER A 10 -10.67 22.80 26.28
CA SER A 10 -11.47 23.92 25.80
C SER A 10 -11.57 25.06 26.82
N ILE A 11 -11.76 24.75 28.10
CA ILE A 11 -11.79 25.75 29.18
C ILE A 11 -10.42 26.43 29.34
N ALA A 12 -9.33 25.65 29.37
CA ALA A 12 -7.98 26.20 29.50
C ALA A 12 -7.64 27.17 28.34
N ARG A 13 -8.03 26.82 27.11
CA ARG A 13 -7.93 27.72 25.95
C ARG A 13 -8.76 29.00 26.13
N ALA A 14 -10.02 28.88 26.55
CA ALA A 14 -10.90 30.03 26.75
C ALA A 14 -10.40 30.99 27.84
N GLN A 15 -9.66 30.48 28.82
CA GLN A 15 -9.07 31.24 29.92
C GLN A 15 -7.66 31.76 29.61
N GLY A 16 -7.12 31.52 28.41
CA GLY A 16 -5.79 31.99 28.01
C GLY A 16 -4.63 31.32 28.76
N ALA A 17 -4.83 30.11 29.29
CA ALA A 17 -3.76 29.37 29.95
C ALA A 17 -2.66 29.02 28.93
N SER A 18 -1.40 29.28 29.28
CA SER A 18 -0.23 28.94 28.46
C SER A 18 0.09 27.44 28.47
N ASP A 19 -0.29 26.75 29.55
CA ASP A 19 0.08 25.36 29.82
C ASP A 19 -1.10 24.57 30.39
N ILE A 20 -1.08 23.25 30.18
CA ILE A 20 -2.06 22.32 30.78
C ILE A 20 -1.34 21.06 31.25
N GLU A 21 -1.69 20.61 32.46
CA GLU A 21 -1.20 19.33 32.97
C GLU A 21 -1.89 18.17 32.25
N ALA A 22 -1.08 17.28 31.68
CA ALA A 22 -1.54 16.13 30.92
C ALA A 22 -0.66 14.90 31.17
N PHE A 23 -1.29 13.73 31.15
CA PHE A 23 -0.57 12.46 31.10
C PHE A 23 -0.27 12.12 29.64
N VAL A 24 1.01 12.14 29.28
CA VAL A 24 1.47 11.77 27.94
C VAL A 24 1.72 10.27 27.91
N TRP A 25 1.04 9.58 27.00
CA TRP A 25 1.24 8.15 26.75
C TRP A 25 1.81 7.99 25.35
N GLU A 26 2.98 7.35 25.25
CA GLU A 26 3.54 6.96 23.97
C GLU A 26 2.83 5.70 23.47
N TYR A 27 2.28 5.77 22.25
CA TYR A 27 1.70 4.60 21.59
C TYR A 27 2.58 4.24 20.40
N PRO A 28 3.28 3.08 20.42
CA PRO A 28 4.09 2.67 19.30
C PRO A 28 3.18 2.38 18.10
N SER A 29 3.30 3.20 17.05
CA SER A 29 2.65 2.98 15.77
C SER A 29 3.60 2.24 14.84
N LEU A 30 3.07 1.29 14.05
CA LEU A 30 3.86 0.62 13.01
C LEU A 30 4.31 1.58 11.90
N VAL A 31 3.62 2.71 11.76
CA VAL A 31 3.88 3.75 10.76
C VAL A 31 4.00 5.10 11.47
N PRO A 32 5.08 5.88 11.25
CA PRO A 32 5.29 7.17 11.92
C PRO A 32 4.22 8.21 11.59
N LEU A 33 3.76 8.94 12.62
CA LEU A 33 2.87 10.08 12.49
C LEU A 33 3.67 11.39 12.63
N SER A 34 3.33 12.40 11.83
CA SER A 34 3.94 13.74 11.86
C SER A 34 2.89 14.79 12.23
N PRO A 35 3.23 15.85 12.98
CA PRO A 35 2.33 17.00 13.20
C PRO A 35 1.94 17.74 11.90
N ALA A 36 2.67 17.52 10.81
CA ALA A 36 2.38 18.11 9.50
C ALA A 36 1.41 17.26 8.65
N ASP A 37 1.04 16.06 9.12
CA ASP A 37 0.11 15.18 8.39
C ASP A 37 -1.27 15.83 8.27
N ASP A 38 -1.82 15.84 7.07
CA ASP A 38 -3.21 16.21 6.83
C ASP A 38 -4.17 15.01 7.00
N LEU A 39 -5.45 15.18 6.65
CA LEU A 39 -6.43 14.10 6.77
C LEU A 39 -6.12 12.92 5.83
N ASP A 40 -5.68 13.19 4.61
CA ASP A 40 -5.39 12.15 3.62
C ASP A 40 -4.14 11.37 4.03
N ASP A 41 -3.11 12.05 4.54
CA ASP A 41 -1.93 11.41 5.12
C ASP A 41 -2.30 10.45 6.25
N LEU A 42 -3.19 10.88 7.14
CA LEU A 42 -3.66 10.03 8.25
C LEU A 42 -4.44 8.81 7.75
N LEU A 43 -5.26 8.96 6.71
CA LEU A 43 -6.00 7.85 6.10
C LEU A 43 -5.06 6.86 5.40
N ILE A 44 -4.05 7.35 4.68
CA ILE A 44 -3.02 6.52 4.04
C ILE A 44 -2.26 5.72 5.10
N LYS A 45 -1.77 6.38 6.15
CA LYS A 45 -1.03 5.73 7.25
C LYS A 45 -1.89 4.73 8.01
N GLN A 46 -3.16 5.04 8.26
CA GLN A 46 -4.09 4.08 8.86
C GLN A 46 -4.30 2.86 7.96
N GLY A 47 -4.43 3.07 6.64
CA GLY A 47 -4.46 2.01 5.64
C GLY A 47 -3.23 1.11 5.72
N TYR A 48 -2.05 1.71 5.77
CA TYR A 48 -0.80 0.97 5.83
C TYR A 48 -0.65 0.16 7.13
N VAL A 49 -0.96 0.77 8.28
CA VAL A 49 -0.99 0.06 9.58
C VAL A 49 -1.94 -1.14 9.53
N THR A 50 -3.12 -0.97 8.93
CA THR A 50 -4.11 -2.05 8.80
C THR A 50 -3.59 -3.16 7.91
N PHE A 51 -2.97 -2.82 6.78
CA PHE A 51 -2.34 -3.78 5.87
C PHE A 51 -1.24 -4.58 6.57
N LEU A 52 -0.30 -3.92 7.25
CA LEU A 52 0.78 -4.60 7.97
C LEU A 52 0.26 -5.49 9.09
N LYS A 53 -0.76 -5.05 9.84
CA LYS A 53 -1.39 -5.88 10.88
C LYS A 53 -2.07 -7.13 10.31
N LYS A 54 -2.74 -7.02 9.17
CA LYS A 54 -3.44 -8.13 8.53
C LYS A 54 -2.50 -9.14 7.87
N THR A 55 -1.42 -8.65 7.26
CA THR A 55 -0.52 -9.48 6.46
C THR A 55 0.70 -9.96 7.25
N GLY A 56 1.10 -9.24 8.30
CA GLY A 56 2.37 -9.48 8.98
C GLY A 56 3.60 -9.22 8.10
N LEU A 57 3.44 -8.52 6.96
CA LEU A 57 4.50 -8.38 5.95
C LEU A 57 5.77 -7.75 6.52
N ASN A 58 5.66 -6.80 7.45
CA ASN A 58 6.81 -6.18 8.13
C ASN A 58 7.67 -7.16 8.95
N LYS A 59 7.12 -8.33 9.32
CA LYS A 59 7.87 -9.40 9.98
C LYS A 59 8.39 -10.42 8.98
N LEU A 60 7.57 -10.77 7.98
CA LEU A 60 7.90 -11.76 6.94
C LEU A 60 8.98 -11.24 6.00
N ARG A 61 8.95 -9.95 5.67
CA ARG A 61 9.90 -9.25 4.79
C ARG A 61 10.28 -7.90 5.44
N PRO A 62 11.21 -7.89 6.41
CA PRO A 62 11.55 -6.67 7.16
C PRO A 62 12.06 -5.51 6.30
N ASN A 63 12.65 -5.81 5.14
CA ASN A 63 13.16 -4.82 4.19
C ASN A 63 12.11 -4.35 3.18
N GLN A 64 10.84 -4.75 3.33
CA GLN A 64 9.79 -4.31 2.45
C GLN A 64 9.63 -2.78 2.49
N HIS A 65 9.29 -2.22 1.33
CA HIS A 65 8.96 -0.82 1.20
C HIS A 65 7.75 -0.72 0.25
N ILE A 66 6.57 -0.47 0.81
CA ILE A 66 5.32 -0.32 0.07
C ILE A 66 4.64 0.95 0.55
N GLU A 67 4.89 2.04 -0.14
CA GLU A 67 4.33 3.36 0.17
C GLU A 67 3.33 3.76 -0.91
N LEU A 68 2.06 3.89 -0.56
CA LEU A 68 1.01 4.34 -1.47
C LEU A 68 0.69 5.81 -1.19
N THR A 69 0.36 6.56 -2.24
CA THR A 69 0.12 8.01 -2.15
C THR A 69 -1.36 8.38 -2.13
N ALA A 70 -2.25 7.39 -2.22
CA ALA A 70 -3.70 7.60 -2.23
C ALA A 70 -4.40 6.81 -1.12
N PRO A 71 -5.38 7.41 -0.42
CA PRO A 71 -6.18 6.71 0.59
C PRO A 71 -6.86 5.46 0.02
N GLY A 72 -7.00 4.43 0.85
CA GLY A 72 -7.76 3.22 0.52
C GLY A 72 -7.02 2.16 -0.32
N ARG A 73 -5.96 2.52 -1.05
CA ARG A 73 -5.25 1.64 -1.99
C ARG A 73 -4.59 0.40 -1.36
N TYR A 74 -4.30 0.41 -0.06
CA TYR A 74 -3.84 -0.79 0.65
C TYR A 74 -4.88 -1.93 0.68
N ARG A 75 -6.16 -1.64 0.40
CA ARG A 75 -7.20 -2.68 0.24
C ARG A 75 -7.00 -3.47 -1.04
N ASP A 76 -6.55 -2.82 -2.10
CA ASP A 76 -6.27 -3.44 -3.40
C ASP A 76 -5.16 -4.50 -3.23
N LEU A 77 -4.11 -4.19 -2.46
CA LEU A 77 -3.05 -5.15 -2.15
C LEU A 77 -3.56 -6.38 -1.36
N LEU A 78 -4.51 -6.19 -0.45
CA LEU A 78 -5.12 -7.32 0.28
C LEU A 78 -5.93 -8.22 -0.66
N GLU A 79 -6.62 -7.62 -1.62
CA GLU A 79 -7.34 -8.35 -2.66
C GLU A 79 -6.38 -9.12 -3.57
N HIS A 80 -5.28 -8.50 -4.00
CA HIS A 80 -4.25 -9.17 -4.82
C HIS A 80 -3.64 -10.37 -4.09
N ILE A 81 -3.34 -10.24 -2.79
CA ILE A 81 -2.85 -11.37 -1.98
C ILE A 81 -3.89 -12.49 -1.90
N ALA A 82 -5.18 -12.15 -1.75
CA ALA A 82 -6.25 -13.14 -1.68
C ALA A 82 -6.44 -13.89 -3.01
N ILE A 83 -6.41 -13.16 -4.13
CA ILE A 83 -6.48 -13.73 -5.48
C ILE A 83 -5.26 -14.63 -5.73
N HIS A 84 -4.06 -14.16 -5.42
CA HIS A 84 -2.82 -14.94 -5.52
C HIS A 84 -2.90 -16.24 -4.71
N ARG A 85 -3.35 -16.15 -3.45
CA ARG A 85 -3.53 -17.32 -2.57
C ARG A 85 -4.46 -18.36 -3.19
N TYR A 86 -5.57 -17.91 -3.78
CA TYR A 86 -6.54 -18.78 -4.43
C TYR A 86 -5.89 -19.56 -5.58
N TYR A 87 -5.26 -18.86 -6.53
CA TYR A 87 -4.64 -19.51 -7.69
C TYR A 87 -3.45 -20.40 -7.31
N LEU A 88 -2.61 -19.96 -6.37
CA LEU A 88 -1.51 -20.77 -5.88
C LEU A 88 -1.99 -22.07 -5.22
N GLY A 89 -3.13 -22.03 -4.52
CA GLY A 89 -3.74 -23.23 -3.94
C GLY A 89 -4.29 -24.19 -5.00
N GLN A 90 -4.82 -23.67 -6.11
CA GLN A 90 -5.23 -24.49 -7.25
C GLN A 90 -4.03 -25.15 -7.92
N GLU A 91 -2.95 -24.38 -8.17
CA GLU A 91 -1.74 -24.88 -8.81
C GLU A 91 -1.04 -25.97 -8.00
N LEU A 92 -0.95 -25.79 -6.68
CA LEU A 92 -0.29 -26.74 -5.78
C LEU A 92 -1.23 -27.83 -5.24
N GLU A 93 -2.49 -27.83 -5.67
CA GLU A 93 -3.55 -28.76 -5.23
C GLU A 93 -3.66 -28.89 -3.70
N ARG A 94 -3.47 -27.78 -2.98
CA ARG A 94 -3.53 -27.76 -1.51
C ARG A 94 -3.95 -26.40 -0.97
N GLU A 95 -4.33 -26.39 0.30
CA GLU A 95 -4.52 -25.14 1.02
C GLU A 95 -3.16 -24.44 1.26
N ILE A 96 -3.15 -23.12 1.06
CA ILE A 96 -1.99 -22.25 1.26
C ILE A 96 -2.18 -21.50 2.58
N ALA A 97 -1.17 -21.46 3.44
CA ALA A 97 -1.22 -20.67 4.67
C ALA A 97 -1.24 -19.16 4.37
N ALA A 98 -1.79 -18.34 5.28
CA ALA A 98 -1.86 -16.90 5.06
C ALA A 98 -0.46 -16.26 4.93
N GLU A 99 0.49 -16.61 5.80
CA GLU A 99 1.85 -16.07 5.72
C GLU A 99 2.60 -16.52 4.46
N GLU A 100 2.31 -17.75 3.99
CA GLU A 100 2.87 -18.29 2.76
C GLU A 100 2.37 -17.49 1.54
N ALA A 101 1.06 -17.21 1.49
CA ALA A 101 0.46 -16.43 0.42
C ALA A 101 1.02 -15.00 0.38
N VAL A 102 1.14 -14.34 1.54
CA VAL A 102 1.72 -12.98 1.64
C VAL A 102 3.16 -12.98 1.13
N SER A 103 3.97 -13.95 1.57
CA SER A 103 5.37 -14.06 1.17
C SER A 103 5.52 -14.34 -0.33
N SER A 104 4.73 -15.29 -0.84
CA SER A 104 4.74 -15.66 -2.25
C SER A 104 4.26 -14.53 -3.15
N TRP A 105 3.20 -13.82 -2.76
CA TRP A 105 2.73 -12.64 -3.49
C TRP A 105 3.82 -11.54 -3.55
N TYR A 106 4.45 -11.26 -2.41
CA TYR A 106 5.48 -10.22 -2.35
C TYR A 106 6.67 -10.56 -3.27
N ASP A 107 7.18 -11.80 -3.19
CA ASP A 107 8.38 -12.21 -3.92
C ASP A 107 8.12 -12.48 -5.42
N ASN A 108 6.97 -13.07 -5.76
CA ASN A 108 6.70 -13.59 -7.11
C ASN A 108 5.73 -12.74 -7.93
N VAL A 109 5.05 -11.77 -7.33
CA VAL A 109 4.10 -10.90 -8.03
C VAL A 109 4.47 -9.43 -7.88
N TYR A 110 4.61 -8.95 -6.64
CA TYR A 110 4.95 -7.54 -6.37
C TYR A 110 6.36 -7.20 -6.83
N GLN A 111 7.39 -7.88 -6.29
CA GLN A 111 8.78 -7.57 -6.60
C GLN A 111 9.15 -7.65 -8.09
N PRO A 112 8.68 -8.62 -8.90
CA PRO A 112 8.97 -8.65 -10.33
C PRO A 112 8.46 -7.41 -11.08
N ILE A 113 7.27 -6.92 -10.75
CA ILE A 113 6.71 -5.70 -11.34
C ILE A 113 7.53 -4.48 -10.91
N ILE A 114 7.86 -4.36 -9.62
CA ILE A 114 8.72 -3.28 -9.11
C ILE A 114 10.08 -3.27 -9.83
N HIS A 115 10.67 -4.45 -10.03
CA HIS A 115 11.94 -4.58 -10.73
C HIS A 115 11.84 -4.11 -12.19
N ALA A 116 10.75 -4.46 -12.88
CA ALA A 116 10.49 -4.02 -14.25
C ALA A 116 10.27 -2.49 -14.32
N ILE A 117 9.49 -1.92 -13.38
CA ILE A 117 9.29 -0.46 -13.24
C ILE A 117 10.65 0.26 -13.15
N HIS A 118 11.54 -0.23 -12.30
CA HIS A 118 12.89 0.34 -12.13
C HIS A 118 13.77 0.16 -13.35
N LYS A 119 13.79 -1.03 -13.94
CA LYS A 119 14.60 -1.35 -15.12
C LYS A 119 14.26 -0.46 -16.31
N GLN A 120 12.98 -0.18 -16.51
CA GLN A 120 12.49 0.67 -17.62
C GLN A 120 12.46 2.16 -17.26
N GLY A 121 12.64 2.53 -15.98
CA GLY A 121 12.70 3.92 -15.54
C GLY A 121 11.37 4.67 -15.64
N ILE A 122 10.24 3.95 -15.71
CA ILE A 122 8.94 4.56 -16.03
C ILE A 122 8.42 5.46 -14.91
N LEU A 123 8.90 5.30 -13.67
CA LEU A 123 8.53 6.14 -12.53
C LEU A 123 8.81 7.63 -12.79
N GLN A 124 9.79 7.96 -13.64
CA GLN A 124 10.12 9.34 -14.01
C GLN A 124 8.98 10.05 -14.76
N GLN A 125 8.05 9.30 -15.33
CA GLN A 125 6.90 9.83 -16.06
C GLN A 125 5.72 10.18 -15.13
N PHE A 126 5.77 9.80 -13.84
CA PHE A 126 4.68 9.97 -12.88
C PHE A 126 5.13 10.75 -11.63
N PRO A 127 5.33 12.07 -11.73
CA PRO A 127 5.75 12.89 -10.60
C PRO A 127 4.77 12.78 -9.41
N GLY A 128 5.32 12.56 -8.21
CA GLY A 128 4.52 12.45 -6.99
C GLY A 128 3.87 11.08 -6.76
N ARG A 129 4.14 10.09 -7.62
CA ARG A 129 3.73 8.69 -7.44
C ARG A 129 4.91 7.81 -7.04
N THR A 130 4.60 6.69 -6.42
CA THR A 130 5.58 5.66 -6.06
C THR A 130 5.48 4.45 -6.99
N GLU A 131 6.49 3.59 -6.93
CA GLU A 131 6.46 2.27 -7.56
C GLU A 131 5.26 1.42 -7.12
N ALA A 132 4.76 1.60 -5.90
CA ALA A 132 3.62 0.86 -5.37
C ALA A 132 2.30 1.36 -5.96
N ASP A 133 2.18 2.67 -6.22
CA ASP A 133 1.04 3.23 -6.93
C ASP A 133 0.98 2.68 -8.36
N LEU A 134 2.14 2.69 -9.05
CA LEU A 134 2.28 2.14 -10.40
C LEU A 134 2.00 0.64 -10.42
N TYR A 135 2.44 -0.12 -9.42
CA TYR A 135 2.15 -1.54 -9.30
C TYR A 135 0.64 -1.82 -9.36
N ILE A 136 -0.19 -1.04 -8.65
CA ILE A 136 -1.64 -1.23 -8.66
C ILE A 136 -2.19 -1.07 -10.08
N TRP A 137 -1.80 0.00 -10.77
CA TRP A 137 -2.25 0.25 -12.15
C TRP A 137 -1.77 -0.82 -13.13
N ILE A 138 -0.49 -1.19 -13.04
CA ILE A 138 0.13 -2.18 -13.93
C ILE A 138 -0.45 -3.57 -13.68
N SER A 139 -0.72 -3.96 -12.43
CA SER A 139 -1.32 -5.27 -12.13
C SER A 139 -2.74 -5.38 -12.69
N ARG A 140 -3.53 -4.30 -12.63
CA ARG A 140 -4.86 -4.25 -13.25
C ARG A 140 -4.75 -4.36 -14.77
N TRP A 141 -3.81 -3.63 -15.35
CA TRP A 141 -3.56 -3.66 -16.79
C TRP A 141 -3.10 -5.04 -17.27
N GLN A 142 -2.16 -5.67 -16.54
CA GLN A 142 -1.67 -7.01 -16.79
C GLN A 142 -2.82 -8.04 -16.81
N TYR A 143 -3.76 -7.91 -15.86
CA TYR A 143 -4.97 -8.74 -15.84
C TYR A 143 -5.84 -8.50 -17.09
N GLU A 144 -6.14 -7.24 -17.42
CA GLU A 144 -6.95 -6.89 -18.60
C GLU A 144 -6.32 -7.39 -19.92
N LEU A 145 -4.99 -7.31 -20.04
CA LEU A 145 -4.25 -7.86 -21.17
C LEU A 145 -4.30 -9.38 -21.21
N SER A 146 -4.18 -10.04 -20.06
CA SER A 146 -4.25 -11.49 -19.98
C SER A 146 -5.60 -12.03 -20.44
N GLU A 147 -6.69 -11.34 -20.07
CA GLU A 147 -8.04 -11.65 -20.52
C GLU A 147 -8.21 -11.41 -22.02
N ARG A 148 -7.68 -10.29 -22.53
CA ARG A 148 -7.75 -9.95 -23.96
C ARG A 148 -7.03 -10.96 -24.84
N TYR A 149 -5.83 -11.38 -24.45
CA TYR A 149 -4.98 -12.27 -25.24
C TYR A 149 -5.17 -13.75 -24.90
N GLY A 150 -5.93 -14.07 -23.85
CA GLY A 150 -6.15 -15.44 -23.37
C GLY A 150 -4.88 -16.13 -22.90
N LYS A 151 -3.88 -15.38 -22.45
CA LYS A 151 -2.58 -15.91 -21.98
C LYS A 151 -1.98 -15.03 -20.88
N PRO A 152 -1.15 -15.59 -19.98
CA PRO A 152 -0.41 -14.80 -19.00
C PRO A 152 0.49 -13.77 -19.68
N ILE A 153 0.57 -12.59 -19.08
CA ILE A 153 1.43 -11.48 -19.52
C ILE A 153 2.58 -11.36 -18.54
N SER A 154 3.81 -11.21 -19.02
CA SER A 154 4.96 -11.05 -18.14
C SER A 154 4.95 -9.68 -17.46
N ALA A 155 5.68 -9.54 -16.34
CA ALA A 155 5.82 -8.24 -15.69
C ALA A 155 6.50 -7.22 -16.63
N GLU A 156 7.49 -7.64 -17.42
CA GLU A 156 8.20 -6.76 -18.35
C GLU A 156 7.26 -6.26 -19.45
N ASP A 157 6.51 -7.17 -20.10
CA ASP A 157 5.54 -6.81 -21.15
C ASP A 157 4.44 -5.88 -20.60
N ALA A 158 3.94 -6.15 -19.38
CA ALA A 158 2.91 -5.32 -18.76
C ALA A 158 3.40 -3.89 -18.47
N VAL A 159 4.64 -3.75 -18.02
CA VAL A 159 5.25 -2.42 -17.75
C VAL A 159 5.58 -1.72 -19.08
N ASP A 160 6.09 -2.43 -20.09
CA ASP A 160 6.40 -1.87 -21.41
C ASP A 160 5.13 -1.32 -22.07
N GLU A 161 4.06 -2.11 -22.13
CA GLU A 161 2.79 -1.67 -22.72
C GLU A 161 2.10 -0.56 -21.90
N PHE A 162 2.28 -0.58 -20.58
CA PHE A 162 1.82 0.52 -19.72
C PHE A 162 2.58 1.82 -20.03
N ALA A 163 3.89 1.75 -20.23
CA ALA A 163 4.74 2.90 -20.55
C ALA A 163 4.41 3.51 -21.92
N GLU A 164 4.07 2.69 -22.92
CA GLU A 164 3.69 3.16 -24.25
C GLU A 164 2.37 3.96 -24.25
N ARG A 165 1.48 3.72 -23.29
CA ARG A 165 0.15 4.32 -23.24
C ARG A 165 0.11 5.69 -22.54
N GLY A 166 1.01 5.95 -21.59
CA GLY A 166 1.07 7.20 -20.83
C GLY A 166 -0.07 7.43 -19.82
N ASP A 167 0.00 8.57 -19.12
CA ASP A 167 -0.82 8.93 -17.94
C ASP A 167 -2.33 9.09 -18.23
N ASP A 168 -2.72 9.37 -19.49
CA ASP A 168 -4.10 9.66 -19.91
C ASP A 168 -5.10 8.49 -19.73
N GLY A 169 -4.63 7.30 -19.35
CA GLY A 169 -5.45 6.07 -19.29
C GLY A 169 -5.86 5.59 -17.90
N PHE A 170 -5.28 6.13 -16.81
CA PHE A 170 -5.30 5.43 -15.51
C PHE A 170 -5.58 6.31 -14.28
N THR A 171 -5.84 7.61 -14.48
CA THR A 171 -6.29 8.51 -13.40
C THR A 171 -7.78 8.31 -13.11
N ASP A 172 -8.09 7.41 -12.17
CA ASP A 172 -9.37 7.33 -11.44
C ASP A 172 -9.09 7.27 -9.93
#